data_AF-A0A366ZH78-F1
#
_entry.id   AF-A0A366ZH78-F1
#
_cell.length_a   1.000
_cell.length_b   1.000
_cell.length_c   1.000
_cell.angle_alpha   90.00
_cell.angle_beta   90.00
_cell.angle_gamma   90.00
#
_symmetry.space_group_name_H-M   'P 1'
#
loop_
_entity.id
_entity.type
_entity.pdbx_description
1 polymer ?
#
loop_
_entity_poly.entity_id
_entity_poly.type
_entity_poly.pdbx_seq_one_letter_code
_entity_poly.pdbx_strand_id
1 'polypeptide(L)'
;MTSTVTGLPDRYRPLDQVGPDEETETGVIQTWRAKDRILNRDVAVRVHTPAGPAAHAWITRALTAGGLATPALAMVYDASEGSVGTEGEGGTTAGAAYVVNEWIDGETLADRLADGPLPEREVRTVLRRLAEGVAEAHRVGLAVGGLTPDNVVLRPNGLVGLRGVPAASGSIDGDVAALGALLEVCLTGLRPGETEPRPLHGPSDLVALARRARSTEPGHALSSVAAMAAILAERPRSRPQANASARTEGRTDRPRPERPAADGPGTEEPVRLDRDTFPPVPPTRPGAVPPVAVGGDTVNVSTVLPAADDGAHGLSDDLYTGPPTGATDVDDDDDRARRHRLLVIALPLLALLVVVALAWWVGTSLLSVAGSVDDDSTPSISVPSSSASAPSSEAPATAGAAVPVQGAEIFNPEGDGEPENDDDVPLTVDGDPATTWSTVTYRGSPAFGNLKPGVGIVYDLGSSQQVGGVTVVTPTPGATVEVRTAESSAGSLDGFQVASSATLEGTTELVFDQPAQARYVLLWVTGLVDDSDGFSASIGEVTVQAAG
;
A
#
# COMPACT_ATOMS: atom_id res chain seq x y z
N MET A 1 -27.06 14.69 -5.74
CA MET A 1 -27.64 13.55 -6.46
C MET A 1 -26.51 12.98 -7.33
N THR A 2 -26.62 11.73 -7.78
CA THR A 2 -25.64 11.14 -8.72
C THR A 2 -26.18 11.28 -10.12
N SER A 3 -25.31 11.54 -11.11
CA SER A 3 -25.72 11.52 -12.50
C SER A 3 -26.09 10.09 -12.90
N THR A 4 -27.35 9.88 -13.28
CA THR A 4 -27.90 8.58 -13.68
C THR A 4 -27.22 7.93 -14.88
N VAL A 5 -26.38 8.69 -15.62
CA VAL A 5 -25.67 8.20 -16.81
C VAL A 5 -24.28 7.65 -16.49
N THR A 6 -23.65 8.07 -15.39
CA THR A 6 -22.24 7.74 -15.09
C THR A 6 -21.98 7.28 -13.66
N GLY A 7 -22.98 7.30 -12.77
CA GLY A 7 -22.79 6.95 -11.35
C GLY A 7 -21.97 7.98 -10.57
N LEU A 8 -21.65 9.13 -11.17
CA LEU A 8 -20.80 10.16 -10.59
C LEU A 8 -21.57 11.16 -9.72
N PRO A 9 -20.96 11.72 -8.65
CA PRO A 9 -21.55 12.84 -7.91
C PRO A 9 -21.78 14.06 -8.82
N ASP A 10 -22.86 14.80 -8.61
CA ASP A 10 -23.17 16.07 -9.33
C ASP A 10 -22.02 17.10 -9.34
N ARG A 11 -21.07 16.97 -8.42
CA ARG A 11 -19.86 17.79 -8.30
C ARG A 11 -18.97 17.69 -9.54
N TYR A 12 -18.81 16.50 -10.11
CA TYR A 12 -17.88 16.26 -11.21
C TYR A 12 -18.67 16.16 -12.52
N ARG A 13 -18.49 17.15 -13.40
CA ARG A 13 -19.13 17.15 -14.72
C ARG A 13 -18.19 16.52 -15.75
N PRO A 14 -18.47 15.31 -16.27
CA PRO A 14 -17.65 14.72 -17.33
C PRO A 14 -17.66 15.62 -18.58
N LEU A 15 -16.50 15.70 -19.24
CA LEU A 15 -16.28 16.47 -20.47
C LEU A 15 -16.08 15.52 -21.64
N ASP A 16 -15.04 14.69 -21.56
CA ASP A 16 -14.64 13.73 -22.59
C ASP A 16 -14.07 12.46 -21.95
N GLN A 17 -14.32 11.31 -22.58
CA GLN A 17 -13.72 10.03 -22.19
C GLN A 17 -12.29 9.98 -22.74
N VAL A 18 -11.34 9.53 -21.92
CA VAL A 18 -9.91 9.57 -22.20
C VAL A 18 -9.34 8.16 -22.11
N GLY A 19 -8.60 7.76 -23.14
CA GLY A 19 -7.94 6.45 -23.18
C GLY A 19 -8.91 5.28 -23.43
N PRO A 20 -8.36 4.06 -23.54
CA PRO A 20 -9.17 2.85 -23.70
C PRO A 20 -9.84 2.47 -22.38
N ASP A 21 -10.90 1.69 -22.50
CA ASP A 21 -11.56 1.04 -21.39
C ASP A 21 -10.62 -0.04 -20.79
N GLU A 22 -10.53 -0.05 -19.47
CA GLU A 22 -9.64 -0.96 -18.73
C GLU A 22 -10.48 -2.10 -18.14
N GLU A 23 -10.35 -3.29 -18.69
CA GLU A 23 -11.04 -4.50 -18.24
C GLU A 23 -10.48 -4.99 -16.90
N THR A 24 -11.37 -5.42 -16.01
CA THR A 24 -11.06 -6.03 -14.71
C THR A 24 -11.78 -7.37 -14.61
N GLU A 25 -11.48 -8.15 -13.57
CA GLU A 25 -12.10 -9.47 -13.36
C GLU A 25 -13.64 -9.43 -13.36
N THR A 26 -14.23 -8.35 -12.84
CA THR A 26 -15.67 -8.26 -12.62
C THR A 26 -16.36 -7.13 -13.39
N GLY A 27 -15.62 -6.32 -14.16
CA GLY A 27 -16.17 -5.11 -14.78
C GLY A 27 -15.15 -4.31 -15.58
N VAL A 28 -15.49 -3.05 -15.85
CA VAL A 28 -14.68 -2.15 -16.67
C VAL A 28 -14.46 -0.81 -15.97
N ILE A 29 -13.27 -0.25 -16.14
CA ILE A 29 -12.94 1.11 -15.73
C ILE A 29 -12.90 2.02 -16.93
N GLN A 30 -13.72 3.07 -16.88
CA GLN A 30 -13.74 4.12 -17.89
C GLN A 30 -13.15 5.39 -17.28
N THR A 31 -12.23 6.03 -18.02
CA THR A 31 -11.55 7.25 -17.57
C THR A 31 -12.13 8.45 -18.30
N TRP A 32 -12.41 9.52 -17.55
CA TRP A 32 -13.01 10.74 -18.05
C TRP A 32 -12.20 11.95 -17.60
N ARG A 33 -12.00 12.92 -18.50
CA ARG A 33 -11.70 14.28 -18.06
C ARG A 33 -13.01 14.90 -17.58
N ALA A 34 -13.01 15.47 -16.38
CA ALA A 34 -14.18 16.10 -15.81
C ALA A 34 -13.84 17.46 -15.19
N LYS A 35 -14.86 18.31 -15.06
CA LYS A 35 -14.77 19.58 -14.36
C LYS A 35 -15.25 19.43 -12.92
N ASP A 36 -14.40 19.69 -11.94
CA ASP A 36 -14.82 19.90 -10.55
C ASP A 36 -15.53 21.25 -10.46
N ARG A 37 -16.85 21.23 -10.24
CA ARG A 37 -17.69 22.44 -10.25
C ARG A 37 -17.48 23.32 -9.02
N ILE A 38 -16.93 22.78 -7.93
CA ILE A 38 -16.70 23.52 -6.69
C ILE A 38 -15.36 24.24 -6.79
N LEU A 39 -14.30 23.52 -7.17
CA LEU A 39 -12.93 24.06 -7.26
C LEU A 39 -12.61 24.69 -8.62
N ASN A 40 -13.51 24.55 -9.60
CA ASN A 40 -13.37 25.05 -10.98
C ASN A 40 -12.07 24.60 -11.67
N ARG A 41 -11.63 23.36 -11.40
CA ARG A 41 -10.44 22.75 -12.01
C ARG A 41 -10.81 21.49 -12.77
N ASP A 42 -9.90 21.07 -13.64
CA ASP A 42 -10.06 19.81 -14.36
C ASP A 42 -9.50 18.68 -13.49
N VAL A 43 -10.14 17.53 -13.56
CA VAL A 43 -9.80 16.32 -12.81
C VAL A 43 -9.95 15.10 -13.72
N ALA A 44 -9.14 14.08 -13.47
CA ALA A 44 -9.33 12.77 -14.09
C ALA A 44 -10.28 11.96 -13.20
N VAL A 45 -11.40 11.52 -13.75
CA VAL A 45 -12.42 10.73 -13.04
C VAL A 45 -12.46 9.35 -13.66
N ARG A 46 -12.14 8.35 -12.86
CA ARG A 46 -12.16 6.94 -13.28
C ARG A 46 -13.34 6.27 -12.61
N VAL A 47 -14.13 5.54 -13.39
CA VAL A 47 -15.37 4.91 -12.92
C VAL A 47 -15.32 3.43 -13.23
N HIS A 48 -15.38 2.60 -12.19
CA HIS A 48 -15.48 1.15 -12.27
C HIS A 48 -16.95 0.71 -12.21
N THR A 49 -17.41 -0.02 -13.22
CA THR A 49 -18.77 -0.56 -13.27
C THR A 49 -18.74 -2.07 -13.58
N PRO A 50 -19.39 -2.92 -12.78
CA PRO A 50 -20.10 -2.62 -11.52
C PRO A 50 -19.13 -2.38 -10.34
N ALA A 51 -19.64 -1.81 -9.25
CA ALA A 51 -18.97 -1.82 -7.95
C ALA A 51 -18.84 -3.26 -7.42
N GLY A 52 -17.97 -3.47 -6.42
CA GLY A 52 -17.74 -4.79 -5.83
C GLY A 52 -16.29 -4.99 -5.39
N PRO A 53 -15.88 -6.23 -5.07
CA PRO A 53 -14.55 -6.54 -4.53
C PRO A 53 -13.39 -6.06 -5.42
N ALA A 54 -13.48 -6.21 -6.74
CA ALA A 54 -12.44 -5.73 -7.67
C ALA A 54 -12.33 -4.19 -7.65
N ALA A 55 -13.47 -3.50 -7.57
CA ALA A 55 -13.51 -2.04 -7.46
C ALA A 55 -12.92 -1.55 -6.13
N HIS A 56 -13.18 -2.27 -5.03
CA HIS A 56 -12.62 -1.99 -3.71
C HIS A 56 -11.09 -2.16 -3.68
N ALA A 57 -10.60 -3.26 -4.26
CA ALA A 57 -9.17 -3.52 -4.39
C ALA A 57 -8.48 -2.43 -5.23
N TRP A 58 -9.10 -2.03 -6.34
CA TRP A 58 -8.61 -0.95 -7.18
C TRP A 58 -8.61 0.42 -6.46
N ILE A 59 -9.67 0.78 -5.75
CA ILE A 59 -9.73 2.03 -4.96
C ILE A 59 -8.62 2.06 -3.91
N THR A 60 -8.45 0.95 -3.17
CA THR A 60 -7.40 0.83 -2.15
C THR A 60 -6.03 1.05 -2.78
N ARG A 61 -5.75 0.39 -3.91
CA ARG A 61 -4.51 0.55 -4.68
C ARG A 61 -4.30 1.99 -5.16
N ALA A 62 -5.35 2.64 -5.68
CA ALA A 62 -5.28 4.02 -6.14
C ALA A 62 -4.99 4.98 -4.98
N LEU A 63 -5.65 4.81 -3.83
CA LEU A 63 -5.44 5.63 -2.63
C LEU A 63 -4.01 5.49 -2.10
N THR A 64 -3.47 4.26 -2.07
CA THR A 64 -2.05 4.02 -1.71
C THR A 64 -1.13 4.80 -2.64
N ALA A 65 -1.37 4.74 -3.95
CA ALA A 65 -0.57 5.48 -4.93
C ALA A 65 -0.69 7.00 -4.78
N GLY A 66 -1.91 7.52 -4.60
CA GLY A 66 -2.19 8.94 -4.44
C GLY A 66 -1.66 9.54 -3.15
N GLY A 67 -1.44 8.71 -2.13
CA GLY A 67 -0.78 9.11 -0.88
C GLY A 67 0.73 9.30 -1.00
N LEU A 68 1.35 8.81 -2.07
CA LEU A 68 2.78 9.00 -2.33
C LEU A 68 3.01 10.44 -2.79
N ALA A 69 3.79 11.20 -2.03
CA ALA A 69 4.13 12.59 -2.32
C ALA A 69 5.17 12.72 -3.46
N THR A 70 4.88 12.13 -4.62
CA THR A 70 5.78 12.11 -5.79
C THR A 70 5.16 12.85 -6.98
N PRO A 71 5.93 13.66 -7.73
CA PRO A 71 5.41 14.32 -8.93
C PRO A 71 5.04 13.38 -10.08
N ALA A 72 5.53 12.14 -10.04
CA ALA A 72 5.35 11.15 -11.09
C ALA A 72 4.00 10.42 -11.02
N LEU A 73 3.37 10.37 -9.85
CA LEU A 73 2.07 9.74 -9.67
C LEU A 73 1.00 10.81 -9.47
N ALA A 74 -0.12 10.68 -10.18
CA ALA A 74 -1.25 11.59 -10.00
C ALA A 74 -1.77 11.50 -8.56
N MET A 75 -1.96 12.65 -7.90
CA MET A 75 -2.61 12.67 -6.59
C MET A 75 -4.06 12.20 -6.70
N VAL A 76 -4.55 11.49 -5.68
CA VAL A 76 -5.98 11.19 -5.52
C VAL A 76 -6.63 12.29 -4.69
N TYR A 77 -7.74 12.83 -5.18
CA TYR A 77 -8.52 13.86 -4.50
C TYR A 77 -9.77 13.32 -3.80
N ASP A 78 -10.35 12.26 -4.35
CA ASP A 78 -11.62 11.70 -3.89
C ASP A 78 -11.75 10.25 -4.37
N ALA A 79 -12.45 9.42 -3.61
CA ALA A 79 -12.78 8.06 -4.02
C ALA A 79 -14.03 7.59 -3.27
N SER A 80 -14.89 6.81 -3.94
CA SER A 80 -16.09 6.28 -3.31
C SER A 80 -16.60 5.05 -4.05
N GLU A 81 -17.13 4.11 -3.27
CA GLU A 81 -17.92 3.00 -3.78
C GLU A 81 -19.39 3.39 -3.77
N GLY A 82 -19.99 3.44 -4.96
CA GLY A 82 -21.43 3.62 -5.08
C GLY A 82 -22.16 2.43 -4.48
N SER A 83 -23.14 2.72 -3.62
CA SER A 83 -24.02 1.71 -3.05
C SER A 83 -24.89 1.08 -4.15
N VAL A 84 -25.13 -0.22 -4.06
CA VAL A 84 -26.15 -0.89 -4.90
C VAL A 84 -27.51 -0.30 -4.52
N GLY A 85 -28.09 0.49 -5.41
CA GLY A 85 -29.42 1.07 -5.22
C GLY A 85 -30.49 0.07 -5.62
N THR A 86 -31.43 -0.23 -4.73
CA THR A 86 -32.69 -0.86 -5.11
C THR A 86 -33.63 0.24 -5.59
N GLU A 87 -33.55 0.62 -6.87
CA GLU A 87 -34.67 1.34 -7.49
C GLU A 87 -35.80 0.34 -7.78
N GLY A 88 -37.05 0.79 -7.66
CA GLY A 88 -38.24 -0.04 -7.47
C GLY A 88 -38.53 -1.14 -8.52
N GLU A 89 -39.40 -2.07 -8.12
CA GLU A 89 -39.95 -3.20 -8.87
C GLU A 89 -38.99 -3.91 -9.83
N GLY A 90 -38.02 -4.65 -9.26
CA GLY A 90 -37.46 -5.85 -9.87
C GLY A 90 -36.14 -5.73 -10.63
N GLY A 91 -35.46 -4.57 -10.60
CA GLY A 91 -34.13 -4.39 -11.20
C GLY A 91 -33.07 -4.05 -10.15
N THR A 92 -32.04 -4.89 -10.00
CA THR A 92 -30.83 -4.53 -9.25
C THR A 92 -29.95 -3.66 -10.16
N THR A 93 -29.86 -2.36 -9.91
CA THR A 93 -28.85 -1.51 -10.59
C THR A 93 -27.52 -1.73 -9.87
N ALA A 94 -26.58 -2.41 -10.53
CA ALA A 94 -25.24 -2.57 -9.98
C ALA A 94 -24.63 -1.17 -9.76
N GLY A 95 -24.19 -0.89 -8.53
CA GLY A 95 -23.56 0.40 -8.20
C GLY A 95 -22.29 0.63 -9.04
N ALA A 96 -21.73 1.83 -9.01
CA ALA A 96 -20.45 2.13 -9.66
C ALA A 96 -19.48 2.70 -8.62
N ALA A 97 -18.21 2.35 -8.70
CA ALA A 97 -17.17 2.92 -7.86
C ALA A 97 -16.37 3.95 -8.65
N TYR A 98 -15.83 4.98 -8.01
CA TYR A 98 -15.02 5.97 -8.71
C TYR A 98 -13.79 6.42 -7.91
N VAL A 99 -12.78 6.85 -8.64
CA VAL A 99 -11.58 7.53 -8.12
C VAL A 99 -11.39 8.82 -8.91
N VAL A 100 -11.17 9.93 -8.21
CA VAL A 100 -10.89 11.24 -8.79
C VAL A 100 -9.43 11.59 -8.53
N ASN A 101 -8.67 11.75 -9.62
CA ASN A 101 -7.25 12.08 -9.62
C ASN A 101 -6.99 13.51 -10.12
N GLU A 102 -5.76 13.98 -9.85
CA GLU A 102 -5.15 15.09 -10.57
C GLU A 102 -5.28 14.88 -12.08
N TRP A 103 -5.82 15.88 -12.77
CA TRP A 103 -5.67 15.95 -14.22
C TRP A 103 -4.27 16.45 -14.55
N ILE A 104 -3.46 15.61 -15.19
CA ILE A 104 -2.10 15.97 -15.60
C ILE A 104 -2.15 16.68 -16.95
N ASP A 105 -2.00 18.00 -16.93
CA ASP A 105 -1.86 18.78 -18.15
C ASP A 105 -0.53 18.48 -18.86
N GLY A 106 -0.62 18.11 -20.14
CA GLY A 106 0.53 17.79 -20.97
C GLY A 106 0.17 16.97 -22.19
N GLU A 107 1.22 16.54 -22.89
CA GLU A 107 1.14 15.64 -24.05
C GLU A 107 1.49 14.21 -23.59
N THR A 108 0.85 13.18 -24.15
CA THR A 108 1.25 11.81 -23.82
C THR A 108 2.61 11.48 -24.45
N LEU A 109 3.35 10.56 -23.84
CA LEU A 109 4.58 10.07 -24.43
C LEU A 109 4.31 9.37 -25.77
N ALA A 110 3.17 8.71 -25.93
CA ALA A 110 2.72 8.13 -27.20
C ALA A 110 2.60 9.20 -28.31
N ASP A 111 1.90 10.30 -28.03
CA ASP A 111 1.74 11.41 -28.97
C ASP A 111 3.09 12.02 -29.34
N ARG A 112 3.93 12.28 -28.33
CA ARG A 112 5.27 12.84 -28.54
C ARG A 112 6.17 11.94 -29.40
N LEU A 113 6.02 10.63 -29.29
CA LEU A 113 6.79 9.65 -30.06
C LEU A 113 6.25 9.46 -31.49
N ALA A 114 5.04 9.96 -31.79
CA ALA A 114 4.54 10.00 -33.16
C ALA A 114 5.43 10.87 -34.07
N ASP A 115 6.13 11.86 -33.49
CA ASP A 115 7.11 12.71 -34.18
C ASP A 115 8.50 12.06 -34.32
N GLY A 116 8.68 10.85 -33.76
CA GLY A 116 9.92 10.08 -33.81
C GLY A 116 10.63 9.94 -32.45
N PRO A 117 11.83 9.32 -32.43
CA PRO A 117 12.54 9.02 -31.20
C PRO A 117 12.92 10.27 -30.41
N LEU A 118 13.02 10.12 -29.09
CA LEU A 118 13.43 11.19 -28.19
C LEU A 118 14.96 11.38 -28.24
N PRO A 119 15.46 12.64 -28.19
CA PRO A 119 16.87 12.91 -27.94
C PRO A 119 17.33 12.30 -26.61
N GLU A 120 18.58 11.81 -26.56
CA GLU A 120 19.14 11.14 -25.38
C GLU A 120 18.89 11.89 -24.05
N ARG A 121 19.09 13.22 -24.06
CA ARG A 121 18.90 14.05 -22.86
C ARG A 121 17.46 14.03 -22.38
N GLU A 122 16.51 14.01 -23.30
CA GLU A 122 15.08 13.95 -23.01
C GLU A 122 14.72 12.55 -22.49
N VAL A 123 15.19 11.48 -23.14
CA VAL A 123 15.04 10.09 -22.68
C VAL A 123 15.49 9.94 -21.22
N ARG A 124 16.73 10.33 -20.91
CA ARG A 124 17.26 10.22 -19.54
C ARG A 124 16.43 11.03 -18.55
N THR A 125 15.97 12.21 -18.93
CA THR A 125 15.18 13.06 -18.04
C THR A 125 13.81 12.44 -17.74
N VAL A 126 13.12 11.97 -18.78
CA VAL A 126 11.79 11.38 -18.68
C VAL A 126 11.84 10.08 -17.88
N LEU A 127 12.70 9.14 -18.30
CA LEU A 127 12.80 7.82 -17.67
C LEU A 127 13.33 7.90 -16.25
N ARG A 128 14.27 8.82 -15.95
CA ARG A 128 14.75 8.99 -14.58
C ARG A 128 13.65 9.48 -13.65
N ARG A 129 12.90 10.51 -14.04
CA ARG A 129 11.80 11.07 -13.21
C ARG A 129 10.71 10.03 -13.00
N LEU A 130 10.38 9.26 -14.03
CA LEU A 130 9.42 8.18 -13.94
C LEU A 130 9.93 7.07 -13.00
N ALA A 131 11.18 6.62 -13.17
CA ALA A 131 11.80 5.61 -12.31
C ALA A 131 11.91 6.07 -10.86
N GLU A 132 12.22 7.34 -10.58
CA GLU A 132 12.24 7.90 -9.22
C GLU A 132 10.87 7.78 -8.54
N GLY A 133 9.79 8.09 -9.26
CA GLY A 133 8.43 7.94 -8.73
C GLY A 133 7.99 6.50 -8.54
N VAL A 134 8.30 5.63 -9.50
CA VAL A 134 8.00 4.20 -9.41
C VAL A 134 8.82 3.55 -8.28
N ALA A 135 10.08 3.94 -8.08
CA ALA A 135 10.89 3.46 -6.98
C ALA A 135 10.31 3.84 -5.61
N GLU A 136 9.72 5.03 -5.47
CA GLU A 136 9.04 5.42 -4.22
C GLU A 136 7.77 4.60 -3.98
N ALA A 137 7.05 4.23 -5.04
CA ALA A 137 5.94 3.28 -4.93
C ALA A 137 6.42 1.89 -4.51
N HIS A 138 7.50 1.39 -5.12
CA HIS A 138 8.11 0.11 -4.73
C HIS A 138 8.58 0.11 -3.28
N ARG A 139 9.04 1.25 -2.75
CA ARG A 139 9.46 1.39 -1.35
C ARG A 139 8.34 1.15 -0.34
N VAL A 140 7.08 1.29 -0.75
CA VAL A 140 5.89 1.01 0.07
C VAL A 140 5.17 -0.29 -0.35
N GLY A 141 5.82 -1.14 -1.14
CA GLY A 141 5.25 -2.40 -1.63
C GLY A 141 4.22 -2.24 -2.76
N LEU A 142 4.09 -1.05 -3.34
CA LEU A 142 3.16 -0.80 -4.44
C LEU A 142 3.87 -0.93 -5.78
N ALA A 143 3.67 -2.05 -6.48
CA ALA A 143 3.88 -2.09 -7.92
C ALA A 143 2.94 -1.07 -8.58
N VAL A 144 3.42 -0.24 -9.50
CA VAL A 144 2.63 0.81 -10.16
C VAL A 144 1.77 0.20 -11.26
N GLY A 145 2.37 -0.59 -12.16
CA GLY A 145 1.69 -1.15 -13.33
C GLY A 145 1.33 -0.11 -14.38
N GLY A 146 0.98 -0.58 -15.59
CA GLY A 146 0.43 0.28 -16.65
C GLY A 146 1.41 1.33 -17.17
N LEU A 147 2.73 1.08 -17.06
CA LEU A 147 3.80 1.94 -17.56
C LEU A 147 3.89 1.84 -19.09
N THR A 148 2.97 2.49 -19.78
CA THR A 148 2.87 2.54 -21.25
C THR A 148 3.02 3.97 -21.77
N PRO A 149 3.39 4.16 -23.05
CA PRO A 149 3.49 5.50 -23.62
C PRO A 149 2.18 6.32 -23.52
N ASP A 150 1.02 5.68 -23.55
CA ASP A 150 -0.30 6.33 -23.45
C ASP A 150 -0.62 6.85 -22.05
N ASN A 151 -0.02 6.24 -21.02
CA ASN A 151 -0.25 6.57 -19.62
C ASN A 151 0.76 7.56 -19.06
N VAL A 152 1.93 7.69 -19.70
CA VAL A 152 2.96 8.66 -19.35
C VAL A 152 2.66 10.00 -20.00
N VAL A 153 2.56 11.07 -19.21
CA VAL A 153 2.30 12.44 -19.66
C VAL A 153 3.52 13.32 -19.41
N LEU A 154 3.95 14.01 -20.46
CA LEU A 154 5.01 15.00 -20.45
C LEU A 154 4.40 16.38 -20.11
N ARG A 155 4.75 16.90 -18.94
CA ARG A 155 4.22 18.19 -18.47
C ARG A 155 5.01 19.35 -19.09
N PRO A 156 4.39 20.53 -19.33
CA PRO A 156 5.09 21.69 -19.91
C PRO A 156 6.30 22.20 -19.11
N ASN A 157 6.33 21.95 -17.80
CA ASN A 157 7.46 22.30 -16.91
C ASN A 157 8.60 21.26 -16.93
N GLY A 158 8.54 20.30 -17.85
CA GLY A 158 9.50 19.21 -18.00
C GLY A 158 9.36 18.09 -16.98
N LEU A 159 8.37 18.13 -16.08
CA LEU A 159 8.01 16.99 -15.24
C LEU A 159 7.33 15.90 -16.07
N VAL A 160 7.27 14.72 -15.49
CA VAL A 160 6.56 13.57 -16.05
C VAL A 160 5.55 13.14 -15.01
N GLY A 161 4.38 12.68 -15.44
CA GLY A 161 3.44 12.04 -14.54
C GLY A 161 2.63 10.94 -15.22
N LEU A 162 2.09 10.05 -14.41
CA LEU A 162 1.24 8.95 -14.83
C LEU A 162 -0.23 9.31 -14.59
N ARG A 163 -1.09 9.08 -15.59
CA ARG A 163 -2.52 9.40 -15.53
C ARG A 163 -3.26 8.71 -14.36
N GLY A 164 -2.75 7.59 -13.89
CA GLY A 164 -3.25 6.90 -12.71
C GLY A 164 -2.69 5.48 -12.64
N VAL A 165 -2.90 4.84 -11.50
CA VAL A 165 -2.51 3.45 -11.29
C VAL A 165 -3.60 2.51 -11.82
N PRO A 166 -3.30 1.58 -12.75
CA PRO A 166 -4.26 0.63 -13.28
C PRO A 166 -4.87 -0.26 -12.19
N ALA A 167 -6.02 -0.84 -12.49
CA ALA A 167 -6.66 -1.84 -11.62
C ALA A 167 -5.99 -3.20 -11.67
N ALA A 168 -5.36 -3.55 -12.80
CA ALA A 168 -4.61 -4.78 -12.90
C ALA A 168 -3.51 -4.85 -11.82
N SER A 169 -3.36 -6.03 -11.21
CA SER A 169 -2.21 -6.33 -10.36
C SER A 169 -0.96 -6.34 -11.24
N GLY A 170 0.00 -5.48 -10.88
CA GLY A 170 1.35 -5.47 -11.44
C GLY A 170 2.33 -6.14 -10.49
N SER A 171 3.51 -6.49 -10.98
CA SER A 171 4.65 -6.88 -10.15
C SER A 171 5.75 -5.82 -10.22
N ILE A 172 6.59 -5.77 -9.20
CA ILE A 172 7.78 -4.90 -9.16
C ILE A 172 8.67 -5.19 -10.37
N ASP A 173 8.93 -6.47 -10.66
CA ASP A 173 9.68 -6.90 -11.86
C ASP A 173 8.99 -6.49 -13.17
N GLY A 174 7.65 -6.53 -13.19
CA GLY A 174 6.85 -6.06 -14.31
C GLY A 174 7.07 -4.56 -14.59
N ASP A 175 7.16 -3.74 -13.54
CA ASP A 175 7.47 -2.32 -13.70
C ASP A 175 8.91 -2.08 -14.19
N VAL A 176 9.88 -2.86 -13.71
CA VAL A 176 11.26 -2.82 -14.21
C VAL A 176 11.29 -3.13 -15.70
N ALA A 177 10.64 -4.22 -16.12
CA ALA A 177 10.55 -4.62 -17.52
C ALA A 177 9.82 -3.57 -18.38
N ALA A 178 8.73 -3.00 -17.87
CA ALA A 178 7.95 -1.98 -18.56
C ALA A 178 8.72 -0.66 -18.74
N LEU A 179 9.50 -0.23 -17.73
CA LEU A 179 10.43 0.90 -17.88
C LEU A 179 11.53 0.61 -18.92
N GLY A 180 12.01 -0.63 -18.97
CA GLY A 180 12.94 -1.09 -20.02
C GLY A 180 12.34 -1.00 -21.42
N ALA A 181 11.07 -1.41 -21.58
CA ALA A 181 10.32 -1.30 -22.82
C ALA A 181 10.07 0.18 -23.21
N LEU A 182 9.70 1.03 -22.26
CA LEU A 182 9.58 2.47 -22.47
C LEU A 182 10.90 3.10 -22.93
N LEU A 183 12.02 2.72 -22.33
CA LEU A 183 13.35 3.20 -22.73
C LEU A 183 13.67 2.83 -24.19
N GLU A 184 13.41 1.59 -24.59
CA GLU A 184 13.57 1.13 -25.98
C GLU A 184 12.67 1.92 -26.95
N VAL A 185 11.40 2.06 -26.62
CA VAL A 185 10.42 2.81 -27.43
C VAL A 185 10.85 4.26 -27.57
N CYS A 186 11.36 4.88 -26.50
CA CYS A 186 11.89 6.25 -26.56
C CYS A 186 13.13 6.40 -27.45
N LEU A 187 14.01 5.40 -27.48
CA LEU A 187 15.23 5.42 -28.31
C LEU A 187 14.95 5.17 -29.79
N THR A 188 13.95 4.34 -30.08
CA THR A 188 13.68 3.83 -31.43
C THR A 188 12.51 4.53 -32.12
N GLY A 189 11.58 5.11 -31.35
CA GLY A 189 10.32 5.63 -31.85
C GLY A 189 9.33 4.53 -32.28
N LEU A 190 9.56 3.27 -31.87
CA LEU A 190 8.69 2.14 -32.22
C LEU A 190 7.30 2.30 -31.58
N ARG A 191 6.25 2.00 -32.34
CA ARG A 191 4.89 2.02 -31.82
C ARG A 191 4.58 0.73 -31.04
N PRO A 192 3.76 0.79 -29.98
CA PRO A 192 3.27 -0.41 -29.31
C PRO A 192 2.62 -1.37 -30.32
N GLY A 193 3.13 -2.60 -30.42
CA GLY A 193 2.63 -3.63 -31.34
C GLY A 193 3.47 -3.87 -32.61
N GLU A 194 4.43 -3.00 -32.94
CA GLU A 194 5.41 -3.28 -34.01
C GLU A 194 6.46 -4.28 -33.49
N THR A 195 6.24 -5.57 -33.75
CA THR A 195 7.08 -6.68 -33.25
C THR A 195 8.31 -6.97 -34.12
N GLU A 196 8.57 -6.18 -35.16
CA GLU A 196 9.75 -6.44 -35.98
C GLU A 196 11.02 -6.18 -35.16
N PRO A 197 11.94 -7.16 -35.04
CA PRO A 197 13.18 -7.00 -34.29
C PRO A 197 14.09 -6.01 -35.01
N ARG A 198 13.89 -4.72 -34.76
CA ARG A 198 14.81 -3.68 -35.16
C ARG A 198 15.99 -3.68 -34.18
N PRO A 199 17.24 -3.66 -34.66
CA PRO A 199 18.37 -3.49 -33.78
C PRO A 199 18.23 -2.17 -33.01
N LEU A 200 18.23 -2.27 -31.68
CA LEU A 200 18.30 -1.12 -30.78
C LEU A 200 19.50 -0.25 -31.16
N HIS A 201 19.22 0.94 -31.68
CA HIS A 201 20.23 1.95 -32.01
C HIS A 201 20.16 3.08 -30.97
N GLY A 202 21.33 3.52 -30.49
CA GLY A 202 21.42 4.55 -29.46
C GLY A 202 22.72 4.45 -28.66
N PRO A 203 22.86 5.26 -27.60
CA PRO A 203 23.97 5.16 -26.65
C PRO A 203 24.09 3.74 -26.08
N SER A 204 25.30 3.19 -26.09
CA SER A 204 25.53 1.78 -25.74
C SER A 204 25.10 1.43 -24.32
N ASP A 205 25.20 2.40 -23.40
CA ASP A 205 24.78 2.26 -22.01
C ASP A 205 23.26 2.20 -21.87
N LEU A 206 22.51 3.05 -22.58
CA LEU A 206 21.04 3.02 -22.57
C LEU A 206 20.49 1.77 -23.25
N VAL A 207 21.12 1.33 -24.34
CA VAL A 207 20.77 0.05 -24.98
C VAL A 207 21.03 -1.13 -24.05
N ALA A 208 22.14 -1.14 -23.33
CA ALA A 208 22.44 -2.17 -22.33
C ALA A 208 21.44 -2.12 -21.17
N LEU A 209 21.08 -0.93 -20.69
CA LEU A 209 20.09 -0.75 -19.62
C LEU A 209 18.71 -1.29 -20.01
N ALA A 210 18.24 -0.96 -21.22
CA ALA A 210 16.95 -1.45 -21.72
C ALA A 210 16.91 -2.99 -21.80
N ARG A 211 17.99 -3.61 -22.30
CA ARG A 211 18.10 -5.07 -22.34
C ARG A 211 18.15 -5.69 -20.94
N ARG A 212 18.90 -5.08 -20.02
CA ARG A 212 19.03 -5.54 -18.64
C ARG A 212 17.69 -5.48 -17.90
N ALA A 213 16.96 -4.38 -18.04
CA ALA A 213 15.65 -4.19 -17.41
C ALA A 213 14.60 -5.18 -17.92
N ARG A 214 14.70 -5.62 -19.18
CA ARG A 214 13.79 -6.60 -19.78
C ARG A 214 14.23 -8.05 -19.64
N SER A 215 15.42 -8.31 -19.09
CA SER A 215 15.96 -9.66 -18.98
C SER A 215 15.27 -10.42 -17.86
N THR A 216 14.78 -11.63 -18.15
CA THR A 216 14.29 -12.58 -17.14
C THR A 216 15.36 -13.57 -16.68
N GLU A 217 16.56 -13.52 -17.26
CA GLU A 217 17.67 -14.38 -16.86
C GLU A 217 18.24 -13.95 -15.47
N PRO A 218 18.35 -14.90 -14.51
CA PRO A 218 18.95 -14.63 -13.21
C PRO A 218 20.37 -14.06 -13.34
N GLY A 219 20.67 -13.00 -12.58
CA GLY A 219 21.95 -12.29 -12.62
C GLY A 219 22.15 -11.30 -13.78
N HIS A 220 21.30 -11.36 -14.81
CA HIS A 220 21.29 -10.40 -15.92
C HIS A 220 20.13 -9.40 -15.85
N ALA A 221 19.11 -9.69 -15.04
CA ALA A 221 18.05 -8.73 -14.75
C ALA A 221 18.59 -7.48 -14.03
N LEU A 222 17.86 -6.37 -14.15
CA LEU A 222 18.10 -5.20 -13.33
C LEU A 222 17.52 -5.45 -11.94
N SER A 223 18.28 -5.16 -10.89
CA SER A 223 17.90 -5.53 -9.52
C SER A 223 16.72 -4.74 -8.95
N SER A 224 16.46 -3.52 -9.43
CA SER A 224 15.33 -2.70 -8.99
C SER A 224 15.14 -1.46 -9.88
N VAL A 225 13.99 -0.81 -9.76
CA VAL A 225 13.75 0.49 -10.38
C VAL A 225 14.64 1.60 -9.79
N ALA A 226 14.95 1.53 -8.49
CA ALA A 226 15.90 2.45 -7.86
C ALA A 226 17.30 2.37 -8.51
N ALA A 227 17.76 1.16 -8.84
CA ALA A 227 19.00 0.97 -9.60
C ALA A 227 18.91 1.57 -11.01
N MET A 228 17.75 1.46 -11.68
CA MET A 228 17.50 2.12 -12.95
C MET A 228 17.64 3.64 -12.85
N ALA A 229 16.99 4.24 -11.86
CA ALA A 229 17.04 5.69 -11.61
C ALA A 229 18.47 6.16 -11.35
N ALA A 230 19.26 5.41 -10.56
CA ALA A 230 20.65 5.71 -10.28
C ALA A 230 21.52 5.67 -11.56
N ILE A 231 21.39 4.63 -12.39
CA ILE A 231 22.13 4.53 -13.66
C ILE A 231 21.75 5.66 -14.61
N LEU A 232 20.47 6.02 -14.69
CA LEU A 232 20.01 7.13 -15.54
C LEU A 232 20.48 8.51 -15.04
N ALA A 233 20.77 8.64 -13.75
CA ALA A 233 21.33 9.84 -13.14
C ALA A 233 22.84 9.99 -13.37
N GLU A 234 23.56 8.90 -13.65
CA GLU A 234 24.99 8.97 -13.95
C GLU A 234 25.24 9.79 -15.23
N ARG A 235 26.17 10.74 -15.16
CA ARG A 235 26.66 11.43 -16.36
C ARG A 235 27.48 10.44 -17.20
N PRO A 236 27.32 10.39 -18.54
CA PRO A 236 28.13 9.54 -19.39
C PRO A 236 29.60 9.80 -19.12
N ARG A 237 30.34 8.79 -18.65
CA ARG A 237 31.80 8.91 -18.51
C ARG A 237 32.36 9.05 -19.92
N SER A 238 32.74 10.26 -20.32
CA SER A 238 33.56 10.49 -21.52
C SER A 238 34.90 9.79 -21.32
N ARG A 239 34.99 8.50 -21.69
CA ARG A 239 36.27 7.80 -21.69
C ARG A 239 37.03 8.19 -22.96
N PRO A 240 38.29 8.65 -22.87
CA PRO A 240 39.12 8.82 -24.06
C PRO A 240 39.21 7.48 -24.79
N GLN A 241 38.83 7.49 -26.06
CA GLN A 241 38.87 6.32 -26.94
C GLN A 241 40.32 5.83 -27.06
N ALA A 242 40.70 4.82 -26.29
CA ALA A 242 41.94 4.12 -26.47
C ALA A 242 41.80 3.25 -27.73
N ASN A 243 42.43 3.68 -28.82
CA ASN A 243 42.63 2.90 -30.02
C ASN A 243 43.30 1.55 -29.68
N ALA A 244 42.49 0.51 -29.50
CA ALA A 244 42.95 -0.86 -29.48
C ALA A 244 42.87 -1.41 -30.91
N SER A 245 43.77 -0.94 -31.78
CA SER A 245 44.07 -1.62 -33.04
C SER A 245 45.18 -2.64 -32.82
N ALA A 246 44.79 -3.90 -32.97
CA ALA A 246 45.58 -5.04 -33.46
C ALA A 246 46.98 -5.29 -32.85
N ARG A 247 47.09 -6.37 -32.06
CA ARG A 247 48.31 -7.19 -32.05
C ARG A 247 47.97 -8.67 -32.17
N THR A 248 47.89 -9.08 -33.43
CA THR A 248 48.11 -10.45 -33.87
C THR A 248 49.59 -10.81 -33.66
N GLU A 249 49.80 -12.08 -33.35
CA GLU A 249 51.07 -12.77 -33.11
C GLU A 249 52.12 -12.51 -34.19
N GLY A 250 53.38 -12.38 -33.77
CA GLY A 250 54.51 -12.15 -34.67
C GLY A 250 55.85 -12.10 -33.95
N ARG A 251 56.33 -13.28 -33.55
CA ARG A 251 57.70 -13.53 -33.07
C ARG A 251 58.72 -13.16 -34.15
N THR A 252 59.54 -12.12 -33.93
CA THR A 252 60.90 -12.02 -34.48
C THR A 252 61.81 -11.20 -33.56
N ASP A 253 63.09 -11.52 -33.69
CA ASP A 253 64.21 -11.38 -32.77
C ASP A 253 65.04 -10.10 -33.06
N ARG A 254 65.70 -9.56 -32.01
CA ARG A 254 66.80 -8.55 -31.98
C ARG A 254 66.52 -7.05 -32.28
N PRO A 255 67.41 -6.12 -31.84
CA PRO A 255 67.93 -5.89 -30.49
C PRO A 255 67.72 -4.43 -30.02
N ARG A 256 67.80 -4.22 -28.71
CA ARG A 256 67.65 -2.93 -28.02
C ARG A 256 68.78 -1.94 -28.35
N PRO A 257 68.50 -0.70 -28.79
CA PRO A 257 69.45 0.40 -28.68
C PRO A 257 69.20 1.21 -27.40
N GLU A 258 70.32 1.73 -26.90
CA GLU A 258 70.49 2.44 -25.64
C GLU A 258 69.69 3.75 -25.56
N ARG A 259 69.33 4.09 -24.33
CA ARG A 259 68.65 5.33 -23.95
C ARG A 259 69.72 6.34 -23.53
N PRO A 260 69.78 7.56 -24.10
CA PRO A 260 70.48 8.65 -23.46
C PRO A 260 69.56 9.31 -22.43
N ALA A 261 70.13 9.55 -21.26
CA ALA A 261 69.56 10.35 -20.17
C ALA A 261 69.69 11.85 -20.46
N ALA A 262 68.65 12.60 -20.11
CA ALA A 262 68.62 14.01 -19.68
C ALA A 262 67.14 14.36 -19.48
N ASP A 263 66.65 15.15 -18.53
CA ASP A 263 67.15 15.77 -17.31
C ASP A 263 65.85 16.20 -16.58
N GLY A 264 65.84 16.23 -15.24
CA GLY A 264 64.74 16.80 -14.45
C GLY A 264 64.61 18.33 -14.64
N PRO A 265 63.69 19.05 -13.94
CA PRO A 265 63.33 18.79 -12.54
C PRO A 265 61.83 18.98 -12.19
N GLY A 266 61.48 18.70 -10.93
CA GLY A 266 60.38 19.39 -10.24
C GLY A 266 59.29 18.49 -9.68
N THR A 267 59.59 17.78 -8.60
CA THR A 267 58.59 17.22 -7.68
C THR A 267 57.92 18.40 -6.95
N GLU A 268 56.68 18.74 -7.30
CA GLU A 268 55.82 19.57 -6.44
C GLU A 268 54.93 18.65 -5.61
N GLU A 269 55.25 18.55 -4.32
CA GLU A 269 54.35 18.05 -3.29
C GLU A 269 53.10 18.94 -3.19
N PRO A 270 51.91 18.39 -2.92
CA PRO A 270 50.72 19.19 -2.71
C PRO A 270 50.81 19.97 -1.39
N VAL A 271 50.83 21.30 -1.48
CA VAL A 271 50.76 22.23 -0.35
C VAL A 271 49.41 22.07 0.35
N ARG A 272 49.41 21.67 1.63
CA ARG A 272 48.24 21.81 2.52
C ARG A 272 48.08 23.28 2.89
N LEU A 273 46.91 23.87 2.62
CA LEU A 273 46.56 25.18 3.16
C LEU A 273 46.39 25.09 4.69
N ASP A 274 47.10 25.96 5.41
CA ASP A 274 46.91 26.20 6.83
C ASP A 274 45.51 26.76 7.12
N ARG A 275 44.91 26.27 8.21
CA ARG A 275 43.49 26.47 8.54
C ARG A 275 43.18 27.86 9.13
N ASP A 276 44.18 28.72 9.27
CA ASP A 276 44.11 30.00 10.00
C ASP A 276 44.16 31.24 9.09
N THR A 277 43.91 31.10 7.79
CA THR A 277 43.89 32.23 6.83
C THR A 277 42.50 32.52 6.25
N PHE A 278 41.43 32.28 7.02
CA PHE A 278 40.09 32.77 6.68
C PHE A 278 39.76 34.04 7.47
N PRO A 279 39.22 35.09 6.83
CA PRO A 279 38.77 36.29 7.53
C PRO A 279 37.61 35.95 8.50
N PRO A 280 37.50 36.63 9.65
CA PRO A 280 36.49 36.31 10.66
C PRO A 280 35.07 36.57 10.14
N VAL A 281 34.19 35.59 10.30
CA VAL A 281 32.76 35.68 10.04
C VAL A 281 32.10 36.56 11.12
N PRO A 282 31.24 37.53 10.78
CA PRO A 282 30.57 38.36 11.78
C PRO A 282 29.59 37.54 12.64
N PRO A 283 29.49 37.79 13.96
CA PRO A 283 28.59 37.04 14.83
C PRO A 283 27.11 37.36 14.52
N THR A 284 26.33 36.33 14.23
CA THR A 284 24.86 36.41 14.15
C THR A 284 24.29 36.57 15.56
N ARG A 285 23.64 37.71 15.81
CA ARG A 285 22.89 37.99 17.04
C ARG A 285 21.68 37.04 17.13
N PRO A 286 21.43 36.36 18.27
CA PRO A 286 20.21 35.57 18.45
C PRO A 286 19.01 36.51 18.50
N GLY A 287 18.13 36.44 17.50
CA GLY A 287 16.82 37.07 17.52
C GLY A 287 15.87 36.27 18.39
N ALA A 288 15.39 36.89 19.47
CA ALA A 288 14.35 36.34 20.32
C ALA A 288 13.05 36.18 19.51
N VAL A 289 12.52 34.95 19.50
CA VAL A 289 11.19 34.63 18.99
C VAL A 289 10.24 34.71 20.20
N PRO A 290 9.20 35.58 20.20
CA PRO A 290 8.22 35.57 21.28
C PRO A 290 7.32 34.32 21.19
N PRO A 291 6.86 33.76 22.32
CA PRO A 291 6.04 32.56 22.33
C PRO A 291 4.62 32.87 21.83
N VAL A 292 4.18 32.18 20.78
CA VAL A 292 2.77 32.15 20.38
C VAL A 292 2.07 31.16 21.31
N ALA A 293 1.24 31.73 22.19
CA ALA A 293 0.39 30.99 23.10
C ALA A 293 -0.74 30.29 22.34
N VAL A 294 -0.93 29.03 22.72
CA VAL A 294 -2.12 28.22 22.47
C VAL A 294 -3.34 28.97 22.99
N GLY A 295 -4.26 29.33 22.09
CA GLY A 295 -5.54 29.95 22.40
C GLY A 295 -6.63 29.26 21.60
N GLY A 296 -7.26 28.26 22.20
CA GLY A 296 -8.61 27.89 21.80
C GLY A 296 -9.54 29.02 22.24
N ASP A 297 -10.42 29.46 21.35
CA ASP A 297 -11.61 30.17 21.78
C ASP A 297 -12.78 29.81 20.87
N THR A 298 -13.69 29.08 21.51
CA THR A 298 -15.11 28.93 21.20
C THR A 298 -15.77 30.30 21.20
N VAL A 299 -16.38 30.70 20.07
CA VAL A 299 -17.27 31.87 20.07
C VAL A 299 -18.63 31.44 20.62
N ASN A 300 -18.91 31.86 21.84
CA ASN A 300 -20.24 31.81 22.45
C ASN A 300 -20.98 33.13 22.15
N VAL A 301 -22.25 32.97 21.78
CA VAL A 301 -23.22 34.01 21.43
C VAL A 301 -23.75 34.66 22.70
N SER A 302 -23.86 36.01 22.73
CA SER A 302 -25.00 36.76 23.29
C SER A 302 -24.83 38.28 23.18
N THR A 303 -25.74 38.89 22.41
CA THR A 303 -26.55 40.11 22.70
C THR A 303 -25.85 41.42 23.11
N VAL A 304 -26.04 42.48 22.31
CA VAL A 304 -26.81 43.71 22.61
C VAL A 304 -26.80 44.64 21.35
N LEU A 305 -28.01 44.99 20.88
CA LEU A 305 -28.35 46.03 19.87
C LEU A 305 -28.26 47.46 20.50
N PRO A 306 -28.62 48.55 19.79
CA PRO A 306 -27.95 49.18 18.64
C PRO A 306 -27.67 50.68 18.93
N ALA A 307 -26.93 51.36 18.05
CA ALA A 307 -26.97 52.83 18.00
C ALA A 307 -27.02 53.29 16.55
N ALA A 308 -28.13 53.94 16.21
CA ALA A 308 -28.29 54.82 15.07
C ALA A 308 -27.36 56.04 15.21
N ASP A 309 -26.82 56.57 14.12
CA ASP A 309 -27.47 57.70 13.45
C ASP A 309 -26.73 58.13 12.16
N ASP A 310 -27.54 58.70 11.28
CA ASP A 310 -27.26 59.75 10.30
C ASP A 310 -26.25 59.59 9.15
N GLY A 311 -26.74 59.96 7.96
CA GLY A 311 -25.91 60.65 6.97
C GLY A 311 -26.18 60.31 5.52
N ALA A 312 -27.32 60.75 5.01
CA ALA A 312 -27.70 60.69 3.61
C ALA A 312 -26.70 61.36 2.65
N HIS A 313 -26.48 60.77 1.47
CA HIS A 313 -26.43 61.48 0.20
C HIS A 313 -26.93 60.55 -0.92
N GLY A 314 -28.03 60.97 -1.54
CA GLY A 314 -28.61 60.33 -2.72
C GLY A 314 -28.30 61.05 -4.02
N LEU A 315 -29.06 60.62 -5.03
CA LEU A 315 -29.23 61.12 -6.41
C LEU A 315 -28.29 60.41 -7.42
N SER A 316 -28.76 59.45 -8.23
CA SER A 316 -29.77 59.46 -9.33
C SER A 316 -28.98 59.22 -10.63
N ASP A 317 -29.42 58.56 -11.71
CA ASP A 317 -30.74 58.11 -12.16
C ASP A 317 -30.53 57.15 -13.36
N ASP A 318 -31.64 56.52 -13.78
CA ASP A 318 -31.98 56.09 -15.15
C ASP A 318 -31.36 54.82 -15.76
N LEU A 319 -32.09 53.92 -16.43
CA LEU A 319 -33.51 53.57 -16.59
C LEU A 319 -33.53 52.46 -17.66
N TYR A 320 -34.13 51.30 -17.41
CA TYR A 320 -34.90 50.61 -18.46
C TYR A 320 -35.96 49.71 -17.82
N THR A 321 -37.22 50.10 -18.01
CA THR A 321 -38.43 49.41 -17.59
C THR A 321 -39.12 48.78 -18.81
N GLY A 322 -39.64 47.57 -18.62
CA GLY A 322 -40.57 46.88 -19.50
C GLY A 322 -41.27 45.75 -18.72
N PRO A 323 -42.54 45.41 -19.04
CA PRO A 323 -43.63 45.49 -18.07
C PRO A 323 -44.22 44.13 -17.59
N PRO A 324 -45.19 44.12 -16.66
CA PRO A 324 -45.44 43.04 -15.70
C PRO A 324 -46.71 42.24 -15.97
N THR A 325 -46.82 41.04 -15.40
CA THR A 325 -48.10 40.43 -14.98
C THR A 325 -47.87 39.32 -13.95
N GLY A 326 -48.58 39.35 -12.82
CA GLY A 326 -48.88 38.16 -12.01
C GLY A 326 -48.57 38.24 -10.51
N ALA A 327 -49.29 39.08 -9.77
CA ALA A 327 -49.58 38.88 -8.34
C ALA A 327 -50.52 37.65 -8.19
N THR A 328 -50.66 36.87 -7.11
CA THR A 328 -50.30 36.82 -5.67
C THR A 328 -50.12 35.31 -5.35
N ASP A 329 -49.35 34.87 -4.36
CA ASP A 329 -49.73 34.78 -2.94
C ASP A 329 -48.47 34.61 -2.08
N VAL A 330 -48.35 35.46 -1.06
CA VAL A 330 -47.37 35.36 0.04
C VAL A 330 -48.20 35.00 1.26
N ASP A 331 -48.23 33.72 1.65
CA ASP A 331 -48.75 33.28 2.96
C ASP A 331 -48.39 31.81 3.27
N ASP A 332 -47.14 31.37 3.02
CA ASP A 332 -46.73 29.99 3.40
C ASP A 332 -45.29 29.84 3.95
N ASP A 333 -44.57 30.94 4.19
CA ASP A 333 -43.18 30.88 4.66
C ASP A 333 -43.02 30.86 6.20
N ASP A 334 -44.06 31.19 6.97
CA ASP A 334 -43.98 31.20 8.44
C ASP A 334 -44.20 29.82 9.09
N ASP A 335 -44.86 28.88 8.41
CA ASP A 335 -45.12 27.53 8.92
C ASP A 335 -43.93 26.57 8.72
N ARG A 336 -43.05 26.83 7.74
CA ARG A 336 -41.86 26.01 7.45
C ARG A 336 -40.72 26.26 8.43
N ALA A 337 -40.60 27.50 8.92
CA ALA A 337 -39.57 27.91 9.88
C ALA A 337 -39.79 27.33 11.30
N ARG A 338 -41.06 27.14 11.71
CA ARG A 338 -41.39 26.51 13.02
C ARG A 338 -41.16 25.00 13.02
N ARG A 339 -41.43 24.32 11.89
CA ARG A 339 -41.20 22.87 11.73
C ARG A 339 -39.72 22.51 11.72
N HIS A 340 -38.86 23.35 11.14
CA HIS A 340 -37.40 23.14 11.19
C HIS A 340 -36.77 23.40 12.56
N ARG A 341 -37.28 24.34 13.36
CA ARG A 341 -36.78 24.54 14.73
C ARG A 341 -37.19 23.44 15.70
N LEU A 342 -38.37 22.84 15.51
CA LEU A 342 -38.79 21.66 16.28
C LEU A 342 -37.97 20.42 15.92
N LEU A 343 -37.60 20.22 14.65
CA LEU A 343 -36.73 19.11 14.23
C LEU A 343 -35.29 19.22 14.77
N VAL A 344 -34.73 20.43 14.84
CA VAL A 344 -33.36 20.65 15.33
C VAL A 344 -33.22 20.41 16.85
N ILE A 345 -34.31 20.53 17.62
CA ILE A 345 -34.32 20.25 19.06
C ILE A 345 -34.82 18.82 19.36
N ALA A 346 -35.78 18.31 18.59
CA ALA A 346 -36.33 16.97 18.81
C ALA A 346 -35.35 15.84 18.43
N LEU A 347 -34.53 16.02 17.38
CA LEU A 347 -33.56 15.01 16.94
C LEU A 347 -32.45 14.74 17.98
N PRO A 348 -31.79 15.75 18.59
CA PRO A 348 -30.81 15.49 19.65
C PRO A 348 -31.47 14.99 20.94
N LEU A 349 -32.70 15.41 21.26
CA LEU A 349 -33.45 14.87 22.40
C LEU A 349 -33.81 13.39 22.20
N LEU A 350 -34.19 13.00 20.99
CA LEU A 350 -34.45 11.60 20.62
C LEU A 350 -33.16 10.78 20.68
N ALA A 351 -32.05 11.30 20.14
CA ALA A 351 -30.75 10.65 20.23
C ALA A 351 -30.30 10.46 21.69
N LEU A 352 -30.50 11.46 22.55
CA LEU A 352 -30.24 11.36 23.99
C LEU A 352 -31.14 10.30 24.64
N LEU A 353 -32.42 10.25 24.29
CA LEU A 353 -33.36 9.24 24.81
C LEU A 353 -32.95 7.82 24.40
N VAL A 354 -32.48 7.64 23.17
CA VAL A 354 -31.95 6.36 22.68
C VAL A 354 -30.68 5.97 23.45
N VAL A 355 -29.75 6.91 23.68
CA VAL A 355 -28.53 6.65 24.47
C VAL A 355 -28.88 6.29 25.91
N VAL A 356 -29.84 6.98 26.53
CA VAL A 356 -30.31 6.66 27.89
C VAL A 356 -31.01 5.29 27.92
N ALA A 357 -31.81 4.95 26.91
CA ALA A 357 -32.44 3.64 26.80
C ALA A 357 -31.39 2.53 26.58
N LEU A 358 -30.35 2.79 25.79
CA LEU A 358 -29.24 1.85 25.56
C LEU A 358 -28.42 1.66 26.84
N ALA A 359 -28.12 2.74 27.56
CA ALA A 359 -27.42 2.70 28.84
C ALA A 359 -28.26 1.97 29.91
N TRP A 360 -29.59 2.15 29.91
CA TRP A 360 -30.48 1.42 30.80
C TRP A 360 -30.60 -0.07 30.42
N TRP A 361 -30.60 -0.41 29.13
CA TRP A 361 -30.61 -1.78 28.63
C TRP A 361 -29.29 -2.52 28.93
N VAL A 362 -28.14 -1.85 28.76
CA VAL A 362 -26.83 -2.39 29.12
C VAL A 362 -26.71 -2.55 30.65
N GLY A 363 -27.18 -1.56 31.42
CA GLY A 363 -27.19 -1.62 32.88
C GLY A 363 -28.10 -2.71 33.45
N THR A 364 -29.17 -3.09 32.74
CA THR A 364 -30.06 -4.19 33.14
C THR A 364 -29.60 -5.56 32.63
N SER A 365 -28.85 -5.61 31.52
CA SER A 365 -28.29 -6.85 30.97
C SER A 365 -26.97 -7.28 31.63
N LEU A 366 -26.26 -6.35 32.29
CA LEU A 366 -25.01 -6.65 33.02
C LEU A 366 -25.17 -6.73 34.55
N LEU A 367 -26.37 -6.53 35.09
CA LEU A 367 -26.70 -6.82 36.49
C LEU A 367 -27.60 -8.06 36.67
N SER A 368 -27.81 -8.88 35.63
CA SER A 368 -28.53 -10.17 35.73
C SER A 368 -27.61 -11.40 35.81
N VAL A 369 -26.30 -11.21 35.90
CA VAL A 369 -25.30 -12.27 36.18
C VAL A 369 -24.41 -11.84 37.35
N ALA A 370 -25.02 -11.51 38.48
CA ALA A 370 -24.40 -11.46 39.81
C ALA A 370 -25.50 -11.20 40.84
N GLY A 371 -26.14 -12.26 41.35
CA GLY A 371 -27.17 -12.11 42.37
C GLY A 371 -28.01 -13.35 42.64
N SER A 372 -27.38 -14.43 43.11
CA SER A 372 -28.06 -15.38 44.01
C SER A 372 -27.02 -16.14 44.85
N VAL A 373 -26.48 -15.45 45.85
CA VAL A 373 -25.90 -16.09 47.04
C VAL A 373 -26.50 -15.32 48.21
N ASP A 374 -27.55 -15.89 48.81
CA ASP A 374 -28.05 -15.48 50.12
C ASP A 374 -27.30 -16.28 51.19
N ASP A 375 -26.81 -15.57 52.20
CA ASP A 375 -26.03 -16.08 53.32
C ASP A 375 -26.90 -16.73 54.42
N ASP A 376 -26.33 -17.81 54.94
CA ASP A 376 -26.34 -18.33 56.33
C ASP A 376 -27.66 -18.74 57.02
N SER A 377 -27.76 -20.04 57.32
CA SER A 377 -28.25 -20.60 58.59
C SER A 377 -28.07 -22.12 58.62
N THR A 378 -27.11 -22.63 59.39
CA THR A 378 -27.01 -24.04 59.78
C THR A 378 -28.28 -24.51 60.53
N PRO A 379 -28.72 -25.77 60.39
CA PRO A 379 -28.27 -26.76 61.36
C PRO A 379 -28.01 -28.17 60.79
N SER A 380 -27.13 -28.88 61.49
CA SER A 380 -26.76 -30.28 61.36
C SER A 380 -27.94 -31.24 61.55
N ILE A 381 -28.14 -32.23 60.66
CA ILE A 381 -28.63 -33.59 61.00
C ILE A 381 -28.02 -34.64 60.04
N SER A 382 -27.60 -35.74 60.68
CA SER A 382 -26.96 -37.01 60.30
C SER A 382 -27.37 -37.79 59.04
N VAL A 383 -26.36 -38.38 58.38
CA VAL A 383 -26.20 -39.70 57.67
C VAL A 383 -27.38 -40.71 57.64
N PRO A 384 -27.52 -41.63 56.62
CA PRO A 384 -26.43 -42.43 56.04
C PRO A 384 -26.49 -42.84 54.53
N SER A 385 -25.37 -43.44 54.09
CA SER A 385 -25.10 -44.39 53.00
C SER A 385 -26.19 -44.75 51.99
N SER A 386 -25.82 -44.70 50.70
CA SER A 386 -25.79 -45.90 49.83
C SER A 386 -25.05 -45.64 48.52
N SER A 387 -24.18 -46.58 48.17
CA SER A 387 -23.49 -46.70 46.89
C SER A 387 -24.43 -46.70 45.69
N ALA A 388 -24.08 -45.97 44.64
CA ALA A 388 -24.40 -46.35 43.27
C ALA A 388 -23.40 -45.68 42.31
N SER A 389 -22.82 -46.50 41.45
CA SER A 389 -21.75 -46.20 40.49
C SER A 389 -22.04 -44.99 39.60
N ALA A 390 -21.04 -44.12 39.43
CA ALA A 390 -21.01 -43.14 38.36
C ALA A 390 -20.74 -43.83 37.01
N PRO A 391 -21.46 -43.49 35.92
CA PRO A 391 -20.95 -43.71 34.58
C PRO A 391 -19.83 -42.70 34.29
N SER A 392 -18.86 -43.17 33.53
CA SER A 392 -17.62 -42.50 33.15
C SER A 392 -17.83 -41.06 32.69
N SER A 393 -17.08 -40.14 33.33
CA SER A 393 -16.79 -38.83 32.76
C SER A 393 -15.93 -39.06 31.51
N GLU A 394 -16.44 -38.68 30.36
CA GLU A 394 -15.68 -38.60 29.12
C GLU A 394 -14.57 -37.57 29.35
N ALA A 395 -13.33 -38.05 29.35
CA ALA A 395 -12.14 -37.24 29.49
C ALA A 395 -11.91 -36.44 28.18
N PRO A 396 -11.39 -35.21 28.24
CA PRO A 396 -10.89 -34.54 27.04
C PRO A 396 -9.79 -35.42 26.41
N ALA A 397 -9.82 -35.49 25.07
CA ALA A 397 -8.91 -36.30 24.26
C ALA A 397 -7.46 -36.10 24.70
N THR A 398 -6.77 -37.20 24.95
CA THR A 398 -5.35 -37.21 25.33
C THR A 398 -4.53 -36.71 24.14
N ALA A 399 -3.73 -35.66 24.32
CA ALA A 399 -2.77 -35.19 23.32
C ALA A 399 -1.93 -36.37 22.81
N GLY A 400 -1.97 -36.64 21.50
CA GLY A 400 -1.30 -37.80 20.91
C GLY A 400 0.23 -37.66 20.92
N ALA A 401 0.92 -38.75 20.59
CA ALA A 401 2.38 -38.79 20.56
C ALA A 401 2.97 -37.76 19.57
N ALA A 402 4.15 -37.23 19.87
CA ALA A 402 4.85 -36.31 18.98
C ALA A 402 5.19 -36.98 17.64
N VAL A 403 4.92 -36.28 16.54
CA VAL A 403 5.23 -36.71 15.17
C VAL A 403 6.59 -36.14 14.78
N PRO A 404 7.54 -36.96 14.29
CA PRO A 404 8.84 -36.47 13.86
C PRO A 404 8.70 -35.58 12.61
N VAL A 405 9.30 -34.39 12.67
CA VAL A 405 9.46 -33.49 11.53
C VAL A 405 10.72 -33.89 10.76
N GLN A 406 10.62 -34.06 9.45
CA GLN A 406 11.75 -34.45 8.58
C GLN A 406 12.42 -33.26 7.90
N GLY A 407 11.69 -32.16 7.75
CA GLY A 407 12.21 -30.91 7.19
C GLY A 407 11.32 -29.73 7.57
N ALA A 408 11.93 -28.56 7.62
CA ALA A 408 11.26 -27.29 7.87
C ALA A 408 11.79 -26.26 6.85
N GLU A 409 10.90 -25.48 6.26
CA GLU A 409 11.25 -24.46 5.27
C GLU A 409 10.40 -23.20 5.47
N ILE A 410 10.99 -22.03 5.20
CA ILE A 410 10.22 -20.78 5.16
C ILE A 410 9.13 -20.88 4.11
N PHE A 411 7.94 -20.46 4.50
CA PHE A 411 6.81 -20.26 3.63
C PHE A 411 6.47 -18.79 3.58
N ASN A 412 6.88 -18.15 2.49
CA ASN A 412 6.67 -16.73 2.21
C ASN A 412 6.19 -16.57 0.75
N PRO A 413 4.92 -16.89 0.45
CA PRO A 413 4.40 -16.89 -0.93
C PRO A 413 4.41 -15.49 -1.56
N GLU A 414 4.32 -14.44 -0.73
CA GLU A 414 4.40 -13.03 -1.14
C GLU A 414 5.83 -12.45 -0.97
N GLY A 415 6.84 -13.32 -0.82
CA GLY A 415 8.23 -12.90 -0.63
C GLY A 415 8.79 -12.17 -1.85
N ASP A 416 9.57 -11.13 -1.59
CA ASP A 416 10.32 -10.33 -2.59
C ASP A 416 11.71 -10.91 -2.91
N GLY A 417 11.99 -12.12 -2.41
CA GLY A 417 13.28 -12.81 -2.54
C GLY A 417 14.29 -12.47 -1.45
N GLU A 418 13.95 -11.57 -0.51
CA GLU A 418 14.75 -11.38 0.69
C GLU A 418 14.49 -12.54 1.70
N PRO A 419 15.55 -13.03 2.37
CA PRO A 419 15.43 -14.13 3.32
C PRO A 419 14.71 -13.68 4.59
N GLU A 420 13.84 -14.53 5.13
CA GLU A 420 13.14 -14.36 6.40
C GLU A 420 13.89 -15.12 7.50
N ASN A 421 15.18 -14.82 7.67
CA ASN A 421 16.09 -15.55 8.56
C ASN A 421 16.04 -17.09 8.33
N ASP A 422 16.01 -17.50 7.06
CA ASP A 422 15.82 -18.90 6.63
C ASP A 422 16.81 -19.89 7.29
N ASP A 423 18.04 -19.44 7.55
CA ASP A 423 19.09 -20.23 8.19
C ASP A 423 18.75 -20.65 9.63
N ASP A 424 17.85 -19.93 10.29
CA ASP A 424 17.41 -20.19 11.67
C ASP A 424 16.17 -21.10 11.74
N VAL A 425 15.51 -21.41 10.62
CA VAL A 425 14.34 -22.30 10.60
C VAL A 425 14.58 -23.66 11.25
N PRO A 426 15.72 -24.34 11.05
CA PRO A 426 15.97 -25.63 11.71
C PRO A 426 15.98 -25.55 13.24
N LEU A 427 16.15 -24.35 13.82
CA LEU A 427 16.12 -24.15 15.26
C LEU A 427 14.71 -24.38 15.85
N THR A 428 13.65 -24.24 15.05
CA THR A 428 12.28 -24.41 15.57
C THR A 428 11.89 -25.86 15.86
N VAL A 429 12.76 -26.82 15.54
CA VAL A 429 12.55 -28.26 15.72
C VAL A 429 13.83 -28.96 16.21
N ASP A 430 14.78 -28.21 16.77
CA ASP A 430 16.07 -28.75 17.24
C ASP A 430 15.98 -29.37 18.65
N GLY A 431 14.83 -29.20 19.34
CA GLY A 431 14.57 -29.71 20.68
C GLY A 431 15.05 -28.79 21.80
N ASP A 432 15.52 -27.58 21.50
CA ASP A 432 15.93 -26.56 22.45
C ASP A 432 15.02 -25.31 22.37
N PRO A 433 14.07 -25.11 23.29
CA PRO A 433 13.17 -23.95 23.25
C PRO A 433 13.87 -22.60 23.49
N ALA A 434 15.18 -22.58 23.78
CA ALA A 434 15.96 -21.37 23.94
C ALA A 434 16.60 -20.86 22.63
N THR A 435 16.75 -21.72 21.62
CA THR A 435 17.12 -21.31 20.25
C THR A 435 15.84 -20.89 19.53
N THR A 436 15.95 -19.90 18.64
CA THR A 436 14.75 -19.28 18.06
C THR A 436 14.98 -18.89 16.62
N TRP A 437 14.00 -19.18 15.78
CA TRP A 437 13.80 -18.45 14.55
C TRP A 437 13.00 -17.17 14.84
N SER A 438 13.23 -16.11 14.06
CA SER A 438 12.41 -14.90 14.13
C SER A 438 12.10 -14.37 12.76
N THR A 439 10.95 -13.71 12.60
CA THR A 439 10.67 -12.90 11.42
C THR A 439 11.69 -11.77 11.33
N VAL A 440 11.87 -11.19 10.15
CA VAL A 440 12.57 -9.89 10.09
C VAL A 440 11.78 -8.82 10.85
N THR A 441 12.40 -7.69 11.14
CA THR A 441 11.71 -6.59 11.82
C THR A 441 10.88 -5.79 10.82
N TYR A 442 9.56 -5.77 11.03
CA TYR A 442 8.62 -4.96 10.27
C TYR A 442 8.39 -3.62 10.95
N ARG A 443 7.95 -2.60 10.21
CA ARG A 443 7.69 -1.27 10.77
C ARG A 443 6.29 -0.79 10.43
N GLY A 444 5.75 0.09 11.27
CA GLY A 444 4.51 0.82 11.04
C GLY A 444 3.22 0.09 11.42
N SER A 445 3.19 -1.25 11.41
CA SER A 445 2.01 -2.03 11.81
C SER A 445 2.41 -3.43 12.32
N PRO A 446 1.77 -3.97 13.37
CA PRO A 446 1.94 -5.36 13.79
C PRO A 446 1.41 -6.37 12.74
N ALA A 447 0.62 -5.94 11.77
CA ALA A 447 0.21 -6.77 10.63
C ALA A 447 1.28 -6.73 9.52
N PHE A 448 2.54 -7.09 9.84
CA PHE A 448 3.66 -7.12 8.89
C PHE A 448 3.88 -5.80 8.13
N GLY A 449 3.67 -4.65 8.78
CA GLY A 449 3.74 -3.34 8.10
C GLY A 449 2.71 -3.15 6.99
N ASN A 450 1.66 -3.99 6.95
CA ASN A 450 0.69 -4.14 5.87
C ASN A 450 1.30 -4.55 4.52
N LEU A 451 2.49 -5.16 4.53
CA LEU A 451 3.20 -5.60 3.32
C LEU A 451 2.71 -6.96 2.83
N LYS A 452 2.36 -7.86 3.76
CA LYS A 452 1.92 -9.23 3.47
C LYS A 452 0.93 -9.72 4.52
N PRO A 453 0.07 -10.71 4.19
CA PRO A 453 -0.91 -11.26 5.13
C PRO A 453 -0.28 -12.13 6.23
N GLY A 454 1.00 -12.48 6.09
CA GLY A 454 1.74 -13.25 7.08
C GLY A 454 3.02 -13.84 6.51
N VAL A 455 3.73 -14.60 7.35
CA VAL A 455 4.84 -15.48 6.96
C VAL A 455 4.81 -16.70 7.87
N GLY A 456 5.31 -17.83 7.42
CA GLY A 456 5.30 -19.02 8.25
C GLY A 456 6.42 -20.00 7.95
N ILE A 457 6.37 -21.12 8.63
CA ILE A 457 7.26 -22.25 8.43
C ILE A 457 6.40 -23.47 8.08
N VAL A 458 6.72 -24.12 6.96
CA VAL A 458 6.14 -25.42 6.59
C VAL A 458 7.02 -26.53 7.14
N TYR A 459 6.41 -27.40 7.92
CA TYR A 459 7.01 -28.62 8.46
C TYR A 459 6.55 -29.82 7.62
N ASP A 460 7.50 -30.53 7.00
CA ASP A 460 7.26 -31.80 6.29
C ASP A 460 7.41 -32.98 7.27
N LEU A 461 6.33 -33.73 7.47
CA LEU A 461 6.30 -34.93 8.31
C LEU A 461 6.88 -36.17 7.58
N GLY A 462 7.25 -36.01 6.30
CA GLY A 462 7.79 -37.05 5.41
C GLY A 462 6.76 -38.04 4.87
N SER A 463 5.60 -38.16 5.52
CA SER A 463 4.48 -39.01 5.10
C SER A 463 3.16 -38.43 5.60
N SER A 464 2.04 -38.84 5.02
CA SER A 464 0.71 -38.41 5.47
C SER A 464 0.40 -39.04 6.84
N GLN A 465 0.10 -38.20 7.84
CA GLN A 465 -0.17 -38.55 9.24
C GLN A 465 -1.51 -37.94 9.67
N GLN A 466 -2.18 -38.56 10.65
CA GLN A 466 -3.28 -37.90 11.34
C GLN A 466 -2.73 -36.99 12.44
N VAL A 467 -2.91 -35.69 12.28
CA VAL A 467 -2.44 -34.66 13.20
C VAL A 467 -3.61 -34.15 14.03
N GLY A 468 -3.42 -34.05 15.35
CA GLY A 468 -4.45 -33.61 16.30
C GLY A 468 -4.15 -32.26 16.96
N GLY A 469 -2.92 -31.75 16.83
CA GLY A 469 -2.55 -30.46 17.38
C GLY A 469 -1.09 -30.11 17.16
N VAL A 470 -0.74 -28.89 17.53
CA VAL A 470 0.64 -28.37 17.51
C VAL A 470 0.89 -27.60 18.81
N THR A 471 2.02 -27.87 19.46
CA THR A 471 2.52 -27.06 20.57
C THR A 471 3.59 -26.12 20.04
N VAL A 472 3.46 -24.82 20.36
CA VAL A 472 4.42 -23.78 19.99
C VAL A 472 4.99 -23.16 21.27
N VAL A 473 6.31 -23.05 21.36
CA VAL A 473 7.01 -22.30 22.40
C VAL A 473 7.57 -21.03 21.78
N THR A 474 7.34 -19.88 22.41
CA THR A 474 7.94 -18.61 22.00
C THR A 474 8.53 -17.86 23.19
N PRO A 475 9.70 -17.22 23.02
CA PRO A 475 10.25 -16.31 24.03
C PRO A 475 9.50 -14.97 24.09
N THR A 476 8.70 -14.65 23.07
CA THR A 476 8.06 -13.34 22.89
C THR A 476 6.55 -13.50 22.70
N PRO A 477 5.79 -13.61 23.80
CA PRO A 477 4.33 -13.72 23.76
C PRO A 477 3.67 -12.54 23.03
N GLY A 478 2.56 -12.83 22.35
CA GLY A 478 1.66 -11.83 21.76
C GLY A 478 1.45 -11.94 20.24
N ALA A 479 2.28 -12.70 19.53
CA ALA A 479 2.12 -12.92 18.09
C ALA A 479 0.85 -13.74 17.81
N THR A 480 0.11 -13.43 16.75
CA THR A 480 -1.04 -14.24 16.32
C THR A 480 -0.63 -15.23 15.25
N VAL A 481 -1.11 -16.47 15.35
CA VAL A 481 -0.77 -17.55 14.42
C VAL A 481 -2.00 -18.37 14.02
N GLU A 482 -1.91 -18.98 12.84
CA GLU A 482 -2.77 -20.04 12.36
C GLU A 482 -1.92 -21.29 12.14
N VAL A 483 -2.40 -22.44 12.61
CA VAL A 483 -1.87 -23.74 12.20
C VAL A 483 -2.73 -24.24 11.05
N ARG A 484 -2.08 -24.52 9.92
CA ARG A 484 -2.73 -24.96 8.69
C ARG A 484 -2.13 -26.28 8.20
N THR A 485 -2.88 -27.08 7.47
CA THR A 485 -2.47 -28.43 7.05
C THR A 485 -2.72 -28.70 5.57
N ALA A 486 -1.87 -29.51 4.95
CA ALA A 486 -2.01 -29.98 3.57
C ALA A 486 -1.45 -31.40 3.36
N GLU A 487 -2.02 -32.16 2.41
CA GLU A 487 -1.50 -33.48 2.01
C GLU A 487 -0.38 -33.40 0.96
N SER A 488 -0.33 -32.32 0.21
CA SER A 488 0.65 -32.09 -0.86
C SER A 488 1.34 -30.74 -0.66
N SER A 489 2.57 -30.62 -1.16
CA SER A 489 3.32 -29.36 -1.10
C SER A 489 2.54 -28.28 -1.84
N ALA A 490 2.18 -27.20 -1.14
CA ALA A 490 1.47 -26.08 -1.74
C ALA A 490 2.42 -24.88 -1.87
N GLY A 491 2.41 -24.24 -3.04
CA GLY A 491 3.16 -23.00 -3.30
C GLY A 491 2.39 -21.73 -2.92
N SER A 492 1.12 -21.86 -2.51
CA SER A 492 0.26 -20.75 -2.09
C SER A 492 -0.52 -21.11 -0.82
N LEU A 493 -0.94 -20.08 -0.08
CA LEU A 493 -1.63 -20.25 1.20
C LEU A 493 -2.98 -20.99 1.05
N ASP A 494 -3.66 -20.85 -0.09
CA ASP A 494 -4.93 -21.52 -0.41
C ASP A 494 -4.83 -23.04 -0.45
N GLY A 495 -3.62 -23.58 -0.68
CA GLY A 495 -3.37 -25.02 -0.63
C GLY A 495 -3.36 -25.60 0.79
N PHE A 496 -3.38 -24.76 1.82
CA PHE A 496 -3.43 -25.16 3.22
C PHE A 496 -4.79 -24.84 3.85
N GLN A 497 -5.35 -25.81 4.58
CA GLN A 497 -6.60 -25.64 5.33
C GLN A 497 -6.30 -25.23 6.77
N VAL A 498 -7.03 -24.25 7.31
CA VAL A 498 -6.87 -23.83 8.72
C VAL A 498 -7.36 -24.95 9.63
N ALA A 499 -6.52 -25.38 10.57
CA ALA A 499 -6.82 -26.39 11.57
C ALA A 499 -7.02 -25.78 12.96
N SER A 500 -6.29 -24.71 13.29
CA SER A 500 -6.41 -23.99 14.56
C SER A 500 -5.80 -22.58 14.44
N SER A 501 -6.13 -21.68 15.36
CA SER A 501 -5.55 -20.34 15.44
C SER A 501 -5.47 -19.87 16.89
N ALA A 502 -4.42 -19.14 17.26
CA ALA A 502 -4.27 -18.60 18.60
C ALA A 502 -3.36 -17.36 18.63
N THR A 503 -3.43 -16.62 19.73
CA THR A 503 -2.36 -15.69 20.12
C THR A 503 -1.35 -16.47 20.96
N LEU A 504 -0.06 -16.41 20.61
CA LEU A 504 0.99 -17.12 21.31
C LEU A 504 1.24 -16.54 22.70
N GLU A 505 1.32 -17.42 23.68
CA GLU A 505 1.83 -17.20 25.03
C GLU A 505 3.25 -17.77 25.13
N GLY A 506 3.80 -18.02 26.32
CA GLY A 506 5.13 -18.66 26.42
C GLY A 506 5.15 -20.07 25.83
N THR A 507 4.17 -20.90 26.20
CA THR A 507 3.88 -22.20 25.58
C THR A 507 2.41 -22.23 25.23
N THR A 508 2.08 -22.51 23.98
CA THR A 508 0.70 -22.52 23.47
C THR A 508 0.41 -23.85 22.81
N GLU A 509 -0.64 -24.53 23.28
CA GLU A 509 -1.16 -25.75 22.67
C GLU A 509 -2.33 -25.41 21.75
N LEU A 510 -2.14 -25.62 20.45
CA LEU A 510 -3.16 -25.46 19.42
C LEU A 510 -3.75 -26.82 19.06
N VAL A 511 -4.80 -27.21 19.77
CA VAL A 511 -5.56 -28.45 19.49
C VAL A 511 -6.49 -28.24 18.29
N PHE A 512 -6.62 -29.24 17.44
CA PHE A 512 -7.50 -29.18 16.27
C PHE A 512 -8.91 -29.62 16.65
N ASP A 513 -9.92 -28.93 16.13
CA ASP A 513 -11.33 -29.29 16.35
C ASP A 513 -11.66 -30.70 15.80
N GLN A 514 -10.99 -31.08 14.72
CA GLN A 514 -11.02 -32.43 14.17
C GLN A 514 -9.60 -32.85 13.73
N PRO A 515 -9.22 -34.13 13.90
CA PRO A 515 -8.01 -34.67 13.32
C PRO A 515 -7.89 -34.37 11.82
N ALA A 516 -6.74 -33.84 11.41
CA ALA A 516 -6.44 -33.53 10.02
C ALA A 516 -5.48 -34.57 9.44
N GLN A 517 -5.83 -35.16 8.29
CA GLN A 517 -4.90 -35.97 7.52
C GLN A 517 -3.97 -35.02 6.75
N ALA A 518 -2.68 -35.03 7.09
CA ALA A 518 -1.72 -34.06 6.57
C ALA A 518 -0.31 -34.65 6.45
N ARG A 519 0.42 -34.23 5.42
CA ARG A 519 1.89 -34.42 5.35
C ARG A 519 2.63 -33.14 5.72
N TYR A 520 2.06 -31.99 5.40
CA TYR A 520 2.64 -30.68 5.63
C TYR A 520 1.81 -29.92 6.67
N VAL A 521 2.49 -29.38 7.68
CA VAL A 521 1.90 -28.51 8.70
C VAL A 521 2.55 -27.14 8.57
N LEU A 522 1.75 -26.11 8.34
CA LEU A 522 2.20 -24.73 8.24
C LEU A 522 1.87 -24.01 9.55
N LEU A 523 2.88 -23.50 10.24
CA LEU A 523 2.69 -22.48 11.28
C LEU A 523 2.75 -21.10 10.62
N TRP A 524 1.59 -20.49 10.40
CA TRP A 524 1.43 -19.22 9.72
C TRP A 524 1.28 -18.07 10.73
N VAL A 525 2.25 -17.17 10.79
CA VAL A 525 2.20 -15.98 11.65
C VAL A 525 1.39 -14.89 10.94
N THR A 526 0.32 -14.42 11.56
CA THR A 526 -0.62 -13.42 11.03
C THR A 526 -0.47 -12.04 11.69
N GLY A 527 0.20 -11.98 12.84
CA GLY A 527 0.39 -10.74 13.59
C GLY A 527 1.62 -10.80 14.48
N LEU A 528 2.29 -9.65 14.59
CA LEU A 528 3.60 -9.49 15.22
C LEU A 528 3.50 -8.76 16.56
N VAL A 529 4.55 -8.91 17.36
CA VAL A 529 4.70 -8.24 18.66
C VAL A 529 5.52 -6.98 18.50
N ASP A 530 5.17 -5.94 19.26
CA ASP A 530 5.94 -4.69 19.32
C ASP A 530 7.29 -4.91 20.02
N ASP A 531 8.35 -4.41 19.40
CA ASP A 531 9.74 -4.46 19.84
C ASP A 531 10.38 -3.07 19.65
N SER A 532 11.51 -2.82 20.31
CA SER A 532 12.19 -1.52 20.36
C SER A 532 12.51 -0.90 18.99
N ASP A 533 12.69 -1.73 17.95
CA ASP A 533 13.05 -1.31 16.59
C ASP A 533 11.93 -1.54 15.54
N GLY A 534 10.76 -2.04 15.95
CA GLY A 534 9.63 -2.36 15.07
C GLY A 534 8.75 -3.49 15.59
N PHE A 535 8.18 -4.29 14.71
CA PHE A 535 7.34 -5.43 15.03
C PHE A 535 7.98 -6.73 14.53
N SER A 536 8.03 -7.77 15.35
CA SER A 536 8.56 -9.09 14.97
C SER A 536 7.85 -10.21 15.73
N ALA A 537 8.05 -11.45 15.29
CA ALA A 537 7.64 -12.64 16.02
C ALA A 537 8.82 -13.60 16.09
N SER A 538 8.98 -14.27 17.23
CA SER A 538 10.01 -15.28 17.46
C SER A 538 9.36 -16.61 17.79
N ILE A 539 9.88 -17.71 17.23
CA ILE A 539 9.42 -19.07 17.48
C ILE A 539 10.61 -19.86 18.00
N GLY A 540 10.47 -20.44 19.19
CA GLY A 540 11.50 -21.25 19.83
C GLY A 540 11.44 -22.70 19.39
N GLU A 541 10.33 -23.38 19.71
CA GLU A 541 10.17 -24.82 19.44
C GLU A 541 8.74 -25.12 18.97
N VAL A 542 8.60 -26.03 18.00
CA VAL A 542 7.33 -26.47 17.44
C VAL A 542 7.25 -27.99 17.47
N THR A 543 6.29 -28.51 18.23
CA THR A 543 6.02 -29.95 18.32
C THR A 543 4.68 -30.27 17.69
N VAL A 544 4.69 -31.09 16.63
CA VAL A 544 3.47 -31.62 15.99
C VAL A 544 2.99 -32.86 16.74
N GLN A 545 1.70 -32.94 17.05
CA GLN A 545 1.10 -34.04 17.81
C GLN A 545 0.17 -34.87 16.92
N ALA A 546 0.26 -36.19 17.03
CA ALA A 546 -0.65 -37.10 16.35
C ALA A 546 -2.07 -36.97 16.95
N ALA A 547 -3.09 -37.33 16.16
CA ALA A 547 -4.43 -37.51 16.71
C ALA A 547 -4.45 -38.74 17.64
N GLY A 548 -4.95 -38.56 18.86
CA GLY A 548 -5.03 -39.59 19.91
C GLY A 548 -6.23 -40.51 19.80
#